data_AF-A0A6I3E5P9-F1
#
_entry.id   AF-A0A6I3E5P9-F1
#
_cell.length_a   1.000
_cell.length_b   1.000
_cell.length_c   1.000
_cell.angle_alpha   90.00
_cell.angle_beta   90.00
_cell.angle_gamma   90.00
#
_symmetry.space_group_name_H-M   'P 1'
#
loop_
_entity.id
_entity.type
_entity.pdbx_description
1 polymer ?
#
loop_
_entity_poly.entity_id
_entity_poly.type
_entity_poly.pdbx_seq_one_letter_code
_entity_poly.pdbx_strand_id
1 'polypeptide(L)'
;MSRAKLESFPREKLTFGQSPLQRLDRLSEHLGGKVEIWAKREDVNSGLAYGGNKTRKLEYLAAEALAQGCDTLVSIGGVQSNHTRQVAAVAAHL
;
A
#
# COMPACT_ATOMS: atom_id res chain seq x y z
N MET A 1 -7.66 19.48 -2.84
CA MET A 1 -7.49 18.98 -4.23
C MET A 1 -8.72 18.17 -4.59
N SER A 2 -9.26 18.31 -5.81
CA SER A 2 -10.39 17.49 -6.26
C SER A 2 -9.91 16.07 -6.59
N ARG A 3 -10.81 15.09 -6.49
CA ARG A 3 -10.54 13.70 -6.90
C ARG A 3 -10.06 13.61 -8.35
N ALA A 4 -10.64 14.42 -9.23
CA ALA A 4 -10.22 14.55 -10.63
C ALA A 4 -8.75 14.94 -10.81
N LYS A 5 -8.19 15.77 -9.90
CA LYS A 5 -6.76 16.12 -9.93
C LYS A 5 -5.87 14.98 -9.47
N LEU A 6 -6.33 14.09 -8.59
CA LEU A 6 -5.56 12.90 -8.19
C LEU A 6 -5.57 11.83 -9.29
N GLU A 7 -6.68 11.71 -10.00
CA GLU A 7 -6.85 10.74 -11.10
C GLU A 7 -5.97 11.07 -12.33
N SER A 8 -5.45 12.30 -12.44
CA SER A 8 -4.51 12.66 -13.53
C SER A 8 -3.09 12.12 -13.35
N PHE A 9 -2.73 11.60 -12.17
CA PHE A 9 -1.42 10.99 -11.95
C PHE A 9 -1.45 9.51 -12.32
N PRO A 10 -0.52 9.01 -13.17
CA PRO A 10 -0.51 7.62 -13.62
C PRO A 10 -0.28 6.68 -12.44
N ARG A 11 -0.85 5.48 -12.53
CA ARG A 11 -0.83 4.51 -11.44
C ARG A 11 -0.85 3.07 -11.95
N GLU A 12 0.11 2.26 -11.52
CA GLU A 12 0.14 0.82 -11.73
C GLU A 12 -0.77 0.10 -10.74
N LYS A 13 -1.46 -0.94 -11.19
CA LYS A 13 -2.37 -1.72 -10.34
C LYS A 13 -1.59 -2.78 -9.58
N LEU A 14 -1.10 -2.43 -8.39
CA LEU A 14 -0.32 -3.34 -7.52
C LEU A 14 -1.14 -3.86 -6.32
N THR A 15 -2.36 -3.36 -6.13
CA THR A 15 -3.29 -3.78 -5.08
C THR A 15 -4.53 -4.47 -5.66
N PHE A 16 -5.21 -5.26 -4.82
CA PHE A 16 -6.52 -5.84 -5.17
C PHE A 16 -7.61 -4.77 -5.36
N GLY A 17 -7.43 -3.56 -4.81
CA GLY A 17 -8.38 -2.45 -4.89
C GLY A 17 -8.47 -1.65 -3.59
N GLN A 18 -9.69 -1.28 -3.20
CA GLN A 18 -9.94 -0.66 -1.89
C GLN A 18 -9.76 -1.70 -0.80
N SER A 19 -8.84 -1.47 0.15
CA SER A 19 -8.65 -2.40 1.27
C SER A 19 -9.91 -2.49 2.16
N PRO A 20 -10.16 -3.64 2.80
CA PRO A 20 -11.29 -3.79 3.71
C PRO A 20 -11.25 -2.78 4.87
N LEU A 21 -12.42 -2.34 5.32
CA LEU A 21 -12.60 -1.59 6.58
C LEU A 21 -13.34 -2.52 7.56
N GLN A 22 -12.79 -2.69 8.76
CA GLN A 22 -13.34 -3.59 9.77
C GLN A 22 -13.55 -2.84 11.08
N ARG A 23 -14.74 -2.98 11.67
CA ARG A 23 -15.00 -2.51 13.03
C ARG A 23 -14.42 -3.51 14.03
N LEU A 24 -13.76 -3.02 15.06
CA LEU A 24 -13.12 -3.83 16.09
C LEU A 24 -13.96 -3.82 17.36
N ASP A 25 -15.13 -4.47 17.31
CA ASP A 25 -16.16 -4.42 18.35
C ASP A 25 -15.61 -4.84 19.72
N ARG A 26 -14.94 -6.00 19.78
CA ARG A 26 -14.34 -6.52 21.01
C ARG A 26 -13.28 -5.60 21.61
N LEU A 27 -12.48 -4.94 20.76
CA LEU A 27 -11.46 -4.00 21.23
C LEU A 27 -12.09 -2.71 21.74
N SER A 28 -13.12 -2.23 21.05
CA SER A 28 -13.88 -1.03 21.44
C SER A 28 -14.55 -1.23 22.80
N GLU A 29 -15.20 -2.39 23.00
CA GLU A 29 -15.80 -2.78 24.28
C GLU A 29 -14.74 -2.92 25.38
N HIS A 30 -13.65 -3.64 25.10
CA HIS A 30 -12.57 -3.84 26.06
C HIS A 30 -11.95 -2.52 26.57
N LEU A 31 -11.93 -1.48 25.74
CA LEU A 31 -11.41 -0.14 26.09
C LEU A 31 -12.48 0.81 26.66
N GLY A 32 -13.63 0.29 27.06
CA GLY A 32 -14.67 1.03 27.79
C GLY A 32 -15.83 1.54 26.94
N GLY A 33 -15.91 1.17 25.66
CA GLY A 33 -17.10 1.37 24.82
C GLY A 33 -17.45 2.81 24.44
N LYS A 34 -16.63 3.79 24.82
CA LYS A 34 -16.88 5.22 24.54
C LYS A 34 -16.44 5.68 23.14
N VAL A 35 -15.57 4.90 22.49
CA VAL A 35 -15.01 5.19 21.18
C VAL A 35 -15.12 3.94 20.31
N GLU A 36 -15.64 4.09 19.09
CA GLU A 36 -15.63 3.02 18.10
C GLU A 36 -14.27 2.94 17.42
N ILE A 37 -13.64 1.76 17.48
CA ILE A 37 -12.35 1.52 16.85
C ILE A 37 -12.54 0.76 15.55
N TRP A 38 -11.93 1.29 14.49
CA TRP A 38 -11.96 0.71 13.15
C TRP A 38 -10.54 0.51 12.62
N ALA A 39 -10.35 -0.50 11.77
CA ALA A 39 -9.10 -0.77 11.09
C ALA A 39 -9.29 -0.81 9.57
N LYS A 40 -8.54 0.02 8.84
CA LYS A 40 -8.41 -0.04 7.38
C LYS A 40 -7.27 -0.99 7.03
N ARG A 41 -7.59 -2.13 6.44
CA ARG A 41 -6.69 -3.28 6.29
C ARG A 41 -5.75 -3.17 5.10
N GLU A 42 -4.90 -2.15 5.09
CA GLU A 42 -3.85 -2.01 4.06
C GLU A 42 -2.80 -3.13 4.12
N ASP A 43 -2.72 -3.87 5.23
CA ASP A 43 -1.86 -5.03 5.43
C ASP A 43 -2.25 -6.26 4.58
N VAL A 44 -3.46 -6.28 3.97
CA VAL A 44 -3.92 -7.35 3.06
C VAL A 44 -4.23 -6.81 1.67
N ASN A 45 -3.62 -5.69 1.28
CA ASN A 45 -4.00 -4.98 0.05
C ASN A 45 -3.48 -5.62 -1.25
N SER A 46 -2.56 -6.59 -1.19
CA SER A 46 -1.88 -7.13 -2.37
C SER A 46 -1.38 -8.56 -2.15
N GLY A 47 -1.27 -9.32 -3.25
CA GLY A 47 -0.60 -10.62 -3.29
C GLY A 47 0.93 -10.53 -3.35
N LEU A 48 1.49 -9.33 -3.53
CA LEU A 48 2.93 -9.11 -3.65
C LEU A 48 3.61 -9.20 -2.27
N ALA A 49 4.02 -10.41 -1.91
CA ALA A 49 4.76 -10.73 -0.69
C ALA A 49 4.15 -10.09 0.58
N TYR A 50 2.85 -10.28 0.82
CA TYR A 50 2.04 -9.69 1.91
C TYR A 50 1.62 -8.21 1.74
N GLY A 51 2.08 -7.49 0.71
CA GLY A 51 1.64 -6.11 0.47
C GLY A 51 1.92 -5.14 1.63
N GLY A 52 1.04 -4.15 1.79
CA GLY A 52 1.13 -3.15 2.85
C GLY A 52 1.06 -1.72 2.33
N ASN A 53 1.20 -0.75 3.24
CA ASN A 53 1.04 0.65 2.88
C ASN A 53 2.10 1.20 1.91
N LYS A 54 3.25 0.53 1.72
CA LYS A 54 4.27 0.98 0.75
C LYS A 54 3.91 0.50 -0.65
N THR A 55 3.25 -0.65 -0.82
CA THR A 55 2.68 -1.10 -2.10
C THR A 55 1.73 -0.05 -2.68
N ARG A 56 0.86 0.58 -1.86
CA ARG A 56 -0.01 1.67 -2.32
C ARG A 56 0.76 2.91 -2.79
N LYS A 57 1.90 3.23 -2.17
CA LYS A 57 2.78 4.33 -2.64
C LYS A 57 3.45 3.96 -3.97
N LEU A 58 3.92 2.72 -4.07
CA LEU A 58 4.61 2.21 -5.25
C LEU A 58 3.71 2.17 -6.48
N GLU A 59 2.37 2.08 -6.33
CA GLU A 59 1.46 2.18 -7.48
C GLU A 59 1.72 3.46 -8.31
N TYR A 60 2.06 4.59 -7.69
CA TYR A 60 2.37 5.84 -8.40
C TYR A 60 3.84 5.93 -8.85
N LEU A 61 4.78 5.52 -7.99
CA LEU A 61 6.21 5.62 -8.28
C LEU A 61 6.68 4.63 -9.34
N ALA A 62 6.11 3.42 -9.36
CA ALA A 62 6.41 2.43 -10.37
C ALA A 62 5.92 2.88 -11.76
N ALA A 63 4.76 3.54 -11.83
CA ALA A 63 4.24 4.09 -13.08
C ALA A 63 5.20 5.13 -13.69
N GLU A 64 5.77 6.00 -12.85
CA GLU A 64 6.78 6.95 -13.29
C GLU A 64 8.09 6.26 -13.72
N ALA A 65 8.57 5.27 -12.97
CA ALA A 65 9.78 4.52 -13.33
C ALA A 65 9.64 3.82 -14.70
N LEU A 66 8.47 3.22 -14.97
CA LEU A 66 8.16 2.62 -16.26
C LEU A 66 8.11 3.67 -17.38
N ALA A 67 7.49 4.83 -17.12
CA ALA A 67 7.44 5.92 -18.09
C ALA A 67 8.83 6.49 -18.43
N GLN A 68 9.76 6.47 -17.49
CA GLN A 68 11.17 6.86 -17.70
C GLN A 68 12.02 5.75 -18.32
N GLY A 69 11.48 4.55 -18.51
CA GLY A 69 12.22 3.40 -19.04
C GLY A 69 13.28 2.87 -18.08
N CYS A 70 13.09 3.02 -16.77
CA CYS A 70 13.98 2.42 -15.78
C CYS A 70 13.90 0.89 -15.84
N ASP A 71 15.05 0.21 -15.77
CA ASP A 71 15.16 -1.26 -15.74
C ASP A 71 15.41 -1.81 -14.33
N THR A 72 15.70 -0.94 -13.36
CA THR A 72 16.13 -1.32 -12.01
C THR A 72 15.48 -0.42 -10.96
N LEU A 73 14.83 -1.01 -9.96
CA LEU A 73 14.31 -0.29 -8.78
C LEU A 73 15.29 -0.35 -7.62
N VAL A 74 15.85 0.80 -7.22
CA VAL A 74 16.76 0.92 -6.08
C VAL A 74 16.03 1.58 -4.90
N SER A 75 16.14 0.98 -3.71
CA SER A 75 15.58 1.53 -2.47
C SER A 75 16.45 1.12 -1.26
N ILE A 76 16.12 1.62 -0.08
CA ILE A 76 16.90 1.43 1.15
C ILE A 76 15.98 1.17 2.37
N GLY A 77 16.55 0.56 3.41
CA GLY A 77 15.92 0.43 4.71
C GLY A 77 16.79 -0.33 5.70
N GLY A 78 16.33 -0.43 6.95
CA GLY A 78 16.94 -1.33 7.92
C GLY A 78 16.69 -2.81 7.57
N VAL A 79 17.33 -3.72 8.32
CA VAL A 79 17.32 -5.18 8.06
C VAL A 79 15.91 -5.76 7.89
N GLN A 80 14.95 -5.32 8.69
CA GLN A 80 13.55 -5.77 8.66
C GLN A 80 12.60 -4.79 7.94
N SER A 81 13.12 -4.04 6.97
CA SER A 81 12.31 -3.04 6.27
C SER A 81 11.19 -3.68 5.44
N ASN A 82 9.95 -3.36 5.79
CA ASN A 82 8.79 -3.69 4.98
C ASN A 82 8.83 -3.01 3.60
N HIS A 83 9.45 -1.83 3.50
CA HIS A 83 9.53 -1.08 2.25
C HIS A 83 10.39 -1.80 1.22
N THR A 84 11.60 -2.22 1.61
CA THR A 84 12.53 -2.90 0.69
C THR A 84 11.97 -4.23 0.22
N ARG A 85 11.33 -5.00 1.12
CA ARG A 85 10.60 -6.22 0.74
C ARG A 85 9.50 -5.95 -0.28
N GLN A 86 8.73 -4.88 -0.12
CA GLN A 86 7.68 -4.49 -1.08
C GLN A 86 8.26 -3.98 -2.41
N VAL A 87 9.35 -3.22 -2.39
CA VAL A 87 10.06 -2.78 -3.62
C VAL A 87 10.57 -3.99 -4.40
N ALA A 88 11.22 -4.94 -3.74
CA ALA A 88 11.72 -6.15 -4.38
C ALA A 88 10.60 -6.99 -5.00
N ALA A 89 9.47 -7.15 -4.30
CA ALA A 89 8.32 -7.88 -4.83
C ALA A 89 7.67 -7.19 -6.04
N VAL A 90 7.62 -5.86 -6.05
CA VAL A 90 7.15 -5.08 -7.20
C VAL A 90 8.14 -5.18 -8.36
N ALA A 91 9.44 -5.07 -8.09
CA ALA A 91 10.49 -5.19 -9.10
C ALA A 91 10.49 -6.56 -9.80
N ALA A 92 10.16 -7.64 -9.10
CA ALA A 92 10.06 -8.97 -9.70
C ALA A 92 8.73 -9.21 -10.44
N HIS A 93 7.70 -8.38 -10.20
CA HIS A 93 6.38 -8.51 -10.81
C HIS A 93 6.27 -7.73 -12.13
N LEU A 94 6.91 -6.56 -12.20
CA LEU A 94 7.00 -5.69 -13.38
C LEU A 94 8.05 -6.21 -14.36
#